data_AF-A0A955WSK3-F1
#
_entry.id   AF-A0A955WSK3-F1
#
_cell.length_a   1.000
_cell.length_b   1.000
_cell.length_c   1.000
_cell.angle_alpha   90.00
_cell.angle_beta   90.00
_cell.angle_gamma   90.00
#
_symmetry.space_group_name_H-M   'P 1'
#
loop_
_entity.id
_entity.type
_entity.pdbx_description
1 polymer ?
#
loop_
_entity_poly.entity_id
_entity_poly.type
_entity_poly.pdbx_seq_one_letter_code
_entity_poly.pdbx_strand_id
1 'polypeptide(L)'
;TEQAIAGALAAQLGLPQATAADLVAPADGVRALIGAGFARGRQVVPLRLEDEALVVAVADPADQDLLDELRFATGHPLKPLVATPSALAAALETLYGPSADAQVQALRREVAALRAELAALKGEG
;
A
#
# COMPACT_ATOMS: atom_id res chain seq x y z
N THR A 1 -7.57 -19.35 -5.31
CA THR A 1 -7.36 -18.30 -4.28
C THR A 1 -6.30 -17.33 -4.76
N GLU A 2 -6.34 -16.06 -4.36
CA GLU A 2 -5.34 -15.04 -4.78
C GLU A 2 -3.90 -15.48 -4.48
N GLN A 3 -3.66 -16.17 -3.36
CA GLN A 3 -2.36 -16.74 -3.02
C GLN A 3 -1.87 -17.77 -4.05
N ALA A 4 -2.77 -18.57 -4.63
CA ALA A 4 -2.42 -19.53 -5.68
C ALA A 4 -2.05 -18.83 -7.00
N ILE A 5 -2.69 -17.69 -7.30
CA ILE A 5 -2.39 -16.89 -8.50
C ILE A 5 -1.03 -16.22 -8.36
N ALA A 6 -0.78 -15.54 -7.23
CA ALA A 6 0.51 -14.91 -6.97
C ALA A 6 1.65 -15.94 -6.92
N GLY A 7 1.41 -17.13 -6.35
CA GLY A 7 2.38 -18.22 -6.32
C GLY A 7 2.70 -18.79 -7.71
N ALA A 8 1.70 -18.94 -8.56
CA ALA A 8 1.89 -19.39 -9.94
C ALA A 8 2.68 -18.37 -10.78
N LEU A 9 2.39 -17.08 -10.62
CA LEU A 9 3.09 -15.99 -11.32
C LEU A 9 4.56 -15.88 -10.88
N ALA A 10 4.82 -15.96 -9.56
CA ALA A 10 6.16 -15.96 -8.99
C ALA A 10 7.00 -17.16 -9.49
N ALA A 11 6.39 -18.35 -9.57
CA ALA A 11 7.05 -19.55 -10.09
C ALA A 11 7.33 -19.48 -11.60
N GLN A 12 6.41 -18.89 -12.39
CA GLN A 12 6.63 -18.71 -13.83
C GLN A 12 7.70 -17.66 -14.14
N LEU A 13 7.85 -16.64 -13.29
CA LEU A 13 8.78 -15.52 -13.50
C LEU A 13 10.10 -15.65 -12.72
N GLY A 14 10.22 -16.66 -11.85
CA GLY A 14 11.40 -16.88 -11.02
C GLY A 14 11.64 -15.82 -9.95
N LEU A 15 10.60 -15.10 -9.51
CA LEU A 15 10.71 -13.96 -8.61
C LEU A 15 10.30 -14.33 -7.18
N PRO A 16 11.00 -13.79 -6.16
CA PRO A 16 10.60 -14.00 -4.77
C PRO A 16 9.29 -13.28 -4.46
N GLN A 17 8.41 -13.94 -3.69
CA GLN A 17 7.22 -13.30 -3.15
C GLN A 17 7.56 -12.49 -1.91
N ALA A 18 6.97 -11.31 -1.77
CA ALA A 18 7.05 -10.54 -0.53
C ALA A 18 6.31 -11.30 0.58
N THR A 19 6.95 -11.46 1.72
CA THR A 19 6.29 -12.05 2.88
C THR A 19 5.41 -11.02 3.58
N ALA A 20 4.44 -11.49 4.37
CA ALA A 20 3.65 -10.60 5.22
C ALA A 20 4.52 -9.81 6.21
N ALA A 21 5.65 -10.37 6.65
CA ALA A 21 6.58 -9.69 7.54
C ALA A 21 7.29 -8.50 6.84
N ASP A 22 7.69 -8.68 5.57
CA ASP A 22 8.30 -7.60 4.78
C ASP A 22 7.35 -6.39 4.65
N LEU A 23 6.06 -6.67 4.46
CA LEU A 23 5.03 -5.66 4.21
C LEU A 23 4.59 -4.87 5.45
N VAL A 24 4.75 -5.43 6.65
CA VAL A 24 4.28 -4.82 7.91
C VAL A 24 5.39 -4.01 8.59
N ALA A 25 6.65 -4.32 8.33
CA ALA A 25 7.80 -3.64 8.93
C ALA A 25 8.84 -3.22 7.87
N PRO A 26 8.51 -2.28 6.98
CA PRO A 26 9.50 -1.71 6.08
C PRO A 26 10.57 -0.96 6.86
N ALA A 27 11.80 -0.95 6.35
CA ALA A 27 12.94 -0.30 6.99
C ALA A 27 12.71 1.20 7.17
N ASP A 28 13.32 1.78 8.22
CA ASP A 28 13.16 3.21 8.51
C ASP A 28 13.60 4.10 7.33
N GLY A 29 12.81 5.14 7.07
CA GLY A 29 13.10 6.13 6.02
C GLY A 29 12.68 5.76 4.60
N VAL A 30 12.46 4.48 4.27
CA VAL A 30 12.16 4.08 2.87
C VAL A 30 10.79 4.54 2.37
N ARG A 31 9.84 4.77 3.27
CA ARG A 31 8.54 5.38 2.94
C ARG A 31 8.64 6.81 2.41
N ALA A 32 9.75 7.52 2.69
CA ALA A 32 9.95 8.88 2.19
C ALA A 32 10.41 8.90 0.72
N LEU A 33 10.92 7.76 0.22
CA LEU A 33 11.40 7.63 -1.17
C LEU A 33 10.25 7.56 -2.17
N ILE A 34 9.06 7.12 -1.75
CA ILE A 34 7.88 7.02 -2.60
C ILE A 34 6.75 7.82 -1.96
N GLY A 35 6.24 8.83 -2.68
CA GLY A 35 5.10 9.61 -2.20
C GLY A 35 3.85 8.74 -2.01
N ALA A 36 3.09 9.00 -0.94
CA ALA A 36 1.93 8.20 -0.57
C ALA A 36 0.85 8.12 -1.67
N GLY A 37 0.70 9.17 -2.49
CA GLY A 37 -0.23 9.17 -3.63
C GLY A 37 0.20 8.20 -4.73
N PHE A 38 1.50 8.19 -5.05
CA PHE A 38 2.08 7.27 -6.03
C PHE A 38 2.00 5.83 -5.54
N ALA A 39 2.44 5.58 -4.30
CA ALA A 39 2.42 4.28 -3.66
C ALA A 39 1.00 3.66 -3.67
N ARG A 40 -0.03 4.46 -3.38
CA ARG A 40 -1.43 4.01 -3.43
C ARG A 40 -1.94 3.82 -4.86
N GLY A 41 -1.71 4.80 -5.74
CA GLY A 41 -2.22 4.77 -7.12
C GLY A 41 -1.65 3.62 -7.96
N ARG A 42 -0.40 3.24 -7.70
CA ARG A 42 0.30 2.15 -8.39
C ARG A 42 0.39 0.86 -7.57
N GLN A 43 -0.19 0.81 -6.37
CA GLN A 43 -0.10 -0.31 -5.43
C GLN A 43 1.34 -0.80 -5.18
N VAL A 44 2.21 0.11 -4.77
CA VAL A 44 3.63 -0.15 -4.52
C VAL A 44 3.97 0.10 -3.06
N VAL A 45 4.67 -0.86 -2.44
CA VAL A 45 5.17 -0.71 -1.07
C VAL A 45 6.69 -0.75 -1.06
N PRO A 46 7.39 0.33 -0.67
CA PRO A 46 8.84 0.27 -0.46
C PRO A 46 9.14 -0.54 0.81
N LEU A 47 10.05 -1.49 0.70
CA LEU A 47 10.36 -2.42 1.80
C LEU A 47 11.68 -2.05 2.48
N ARG A 48 12.76 -1.91 1.70
CA ARG A 48 14.11 -1.65 2.21
C ARG A 48 15.06 -1.25 1.09
N LEU A 49 16.23 -0.72 1.45
CA LEU A 49 17.34 -0.48 0.54
C LEU A 49 18.43 -1.55 0.79
N GLU A 50 18.87 -2.22 -0.27
CA GLU A 50 19.93 -3.24 -0.25
C GLU A 50 20.95 -2.94 -1.34
N ASP A 51 22.21 -2.68 -1.00
CA ASP A 51 23.28 -2.41 -1.96
C ASP A 51 22.89 -1.34 -3.00
N GLU A 52 22.29 -0.26 -2.53
CA GLU A 52 21.71 0.85 -3.33
C GLU A 52 20.47 0.49 -4.15
N ALA A 53 20.03 -0.76 -4.17
CA ALA A 53 18.79 -1.16 -4.81
C ALA A 53 17.60 -1.05 -3.85
N LEU A 54 16.53 -0.40 -4.31
CA LEU A 54 15.27 -0.33 -3.58
C LEU A 54 14.46 -1.61 -3.81
N VAL A 55 14.26 -2.34 -2.73
CA VAL A 55 13.37 -3.51 -2.69
C VAL A 55 11.94 -3.01 -2.55
N VAL A 56 11.09 -3.36 -3.51
CA VAL A 56 9.69 -2.92 -3.57
C VAL A 56 8.77 -4.12 -3.72
N ALA A 57 7.62 -4.10 -3.04
CA ALA A 57 6.54 -5.03 -3.32
C ALA A 57 5.57 -4.42 -4.32
N VAL A 58 5.22 -5.18 -5.36
CA VAL A 58 4.31 -4.80 -6.45
C VAL A 58 3.31 -5.93 -6.73
N ALA A 59 2.15 -5.58 -7.29
CA ALA A 59 1.13 -6.55 -7.65
C ALA A 59 1.51 -7.35 -8.91
N ASP A 60 2.11 -6.67 -9.89
CA ASP A 60 2.57 -7.26 -11.14
C ASP A 60 4.01 -6.82 -11.44
N PRO A 61 5.00 -7.71 -11.32
CA PRO A 61 6.39 -7.40 -11.65
C PRO A 61 6.66 -7.38 -13.16
N ALA A 62 5.70 -7.83 -14.00
CA ALA A 62 5.84 -7.80 -15.46
C ALA A 62 5.52 -6.42 -16.05
N ASP A 63 4.88 -5.53 -15.28
CA ASP A 63 4.64 -4.13 -15.64
C ASP A 63 5.95 -3.33 -15.67
N GLN A 64 6.64 -3.35 -16.81
CA GLN A 64 7.90 -2.64 -17.00
C GLN A 64 7.72 -1.11 -16.92
N ASP A 65 6.56 -0.59 -17.35
CA ASP A 65 6.28 0.85 -17.29
C ASP A 65 6.23 1.34 -15.83
N LEU A 66 5.62 0.56 -14.94
CA LEU A 66 5.64 0.82 -13.50
C LEU A 66 7.07 0.79 -12.94
N LEU A 67 7.85 -0.23 -13.29
CA LEU A 67 9.22 -0.39 -12.78
C LEU A 67 10.14 0.74 -13.25
N ASP A 68 10.04 1.17 -14.50
CA ASP A 68 10.84 2.28 -15.00
C ASP A 68 10.40 3.62 -14.40
N GLU A 69 9.09 3.86 -14.21
CA GLU A 69 8.62 5.05 -13.51
C GLU A 69 9.10 5.08 -12.06
N LEU A 70 9.10 3.95 -11.35
CA LEU A 70 9.64 3.84 -10.00
C LEU A 70 11.16 4.08 -9.96
N ARG A 71 11.92 3.56 -10.92
CA ARG A 71 13.36 3.84 -11.02
C ARG A 71 13.62 5.32 -11.20
N PHE A 72 12.86 5.96 -12.09
CA PHE A 72 12.99 7.39 -12.35
C PHE A 72 12.61 8.23 -11.14
N ALA A 73 11.49 7.92 -10.49
CA ALA A 73 10.99 8.67 -9.34
C ALA A 73 11.89 8.52 -8.10
N THR A 74 12.45 7.34 -7.89
CA THR A 74 13.25 7.05 -6.69
C THR A 74 14.74 7.27 -6.89
N GLY A 75 15.25 7.23 -8.13
CA GLY A 75 16.68 7.31 -8.45
C GLY A 75 17.48 6.06 -8.10
N HIS A 76 16.83 4.95 -7.75
CA HIS A 76 17.48 3.72 -7.32
C HIS A 76 17.21 2.56 -8.30
N PRO A 77 18.17 1.63 -8.49
CA PRO A 77 17.88 0.31 -9.05
C PRO A 77 16.76 -0.38 -8.26
N LEU A 78 15.93 -1.18 -8.93
CA LEU A 78 14.80 -1.86 -8.28
C LEU A 78 15.02 -3.37 -8.17
N LYS A 79 14.63 -3.92 -7.02
CA LYS A 79 14.44 -5.35 -6.79
C LYS A 79 12.95 -5.60 -6.49
N PRO A 80 12.12 -5.91 -7.50
CA PRO A 80 10.68 -6.12 -7.29
C PRO A 80 10.40 -7.48 -6.65
N LEU A 81 9.49 -7.49 -5.68
CA LEU A 81 8.89 -8.67 -5.08
C LEU A 81 7.39 -8.69 -5.39
N VAL A 82 6.83 -9.88 -5.57
CA VAL A 82 5.40 -10.02 -5.89
C VAL A 82 4.59 -10.11 -4.60
N ALA A 83 3.53 -9.33 -4.49
CA ALA A 83 2.57 -9.38 -3.39
C ALA A 83 1.13 -9.37 -3.93
N THR A 84 0.19 -9.88 -3.15
CA THR A 84 -1.22 -9.80 -3.53
C THR A 84 -1.74 -8.36 -3.36
N PRO A 85 -2.72 -7.91 -4.18
CA PRO A 85 -3.30 -6.58 -4.06
C PRO A 85 -3.84 -6.30 -2.65
N SER A 86 -4.47 -7.31 -2.04
CA SER A 86 -5.00 -7.26 -0.67
C SER A 86 -3.90 -7.03 0.37
N ALA A 87 -2.75 -7.69 0.23
CA ALA A 87 -1.61 -7.51 1.14
C ALA A 87 -0.95 -6.14 0.97
N LEU A 88 -0.82 -5.66 -0.27
CA LEU A 88 -0.32 -4.33 -0.57
C LEU A 88 -1.22 -3.23 0.00
N ALA A 89 -2.55 -3.39 -0.13
CA ALA A 89 -3.50 -2.44 0.43
C ALA A 89 -3.37 -2.30 1.96
N ALA A 90 -3.31 -3.43 2.68
CA ALA A 90 -3.13 -3.43 4.13
C ALA A 90 -1.80 -2.78 4.57
N ALA A 91 -0.73 -3.05 3.83
CA ALA A 91 0.59 -2.47 4.07
C ALA A 91 0.61 -0.96 3.81
N LEU A 92 -0.03 -0.49 2.74
CA LEU A 92 -0.15 0.93 2.41
C LEU A 92 -0.93 1.73 3.45
N GLU A 93 -1.99 1.15 4.00
CA GLU A 93 -2.72 1.77 5.13
C GLU A 93 -1.85 1.87 6.37
N THR A 94 -1.07 0.84 6.68
CA THR A 94 -0.16 0.83 7.82
C THR A 94 0.98 1.85 7.63
N LEU A 95 1.53 1.93 6.42
CA LEU A 95 2.73 2.72 6.13
C LEU A 95 2.46 4.21 5.96
N TYR A 96 1.35 4.57 5.32
CA TYR A 96 1.00 5.96 4.99
C TYR A 96 -0.27 6.44 5.72
N GLY A 97 -0.80 5.64 6.64
CA GLY A 97 -2.04 5.93 7.36
C GLY A 97 -3.30 5.78 6.50
N PRO A 98 -4.47 6.13 7.05
CA PRO A 98 -5.72 6.13 6.29
C PRO A 98 -5.67 7.17 5.16
N SER A 99 -6.22 6.82 3.99
CA SER A 99 -6.38 7.77 2.89
C SER A 99 -7.16 9.01 3.32
N ALA A 100 -6.94 10.16 2.66
CA ALA A 100 -7.73 11.36 2.90
C ALA A 100 -9.24 11.09 2.74
N ASP A 101 -9.64 10.26 1.77
CA ASP A 101 -11.03 9.84 1.62
C ASP A 101 -11.54 9.06 2.84
N ALA A 102 -10.75 8.08 3.32
CA ALA A 102 -11.10 7.30 4.51
C ALA A 102 -11.26 8.19 5.75
N GLN A 103 -10.41 9.21 5.91
CA GLN A 103 -10.49 10.20 6.99
C GLN A 103 -11.75 11.07 6.86
N VAL A 104 -12.07 11.55 5.65
CA VAL A 104 -13.31 12.31 5.37
C VAL A 104 -14.55 11.46 5.68
N GLN A 105 -14.55 10.18 5.31
CA GLN A 105 -15.65 9.27 5.59
C GLN A 105 -15.80 8.94 7.08
N ALA A 106 -14.70 8.87 7.83
CA ALA A 106 -14.74 8.70 9.28
C ALA A 106 -15.38 9.92 9.96
N LEU A 107 -14.92 11.13 9.61
CA LEU A 107 -15.47 12.38 10.15
C LEU A 107 -16.96 12.53 9.81
N ARG A 108 -17.37 12.19 8.57
CA ARG A 108 -18.78 12.22 8.15
C ARG A 108 -19.66 11.30 9.00
N ARG A 109 -19.17 10.10 9.32
CA ARG A 109 -19.90 9.14 10.17
C ARG A 109 -20.05 9.65 11.59
N GLU A 110 -19.00 10.23 12.16
CA GLU A 110 -19.02 10.82 13.49
C GLU A 110 -19.99 12.01 13.58
N VAL A 111 -19.94 12.93 12.61
CA VAL A 111 -20.89 14.05 12.53
C VAL A 111 -22.33 13.55 12.36
N ALA A 112 -22.56 12.50 11.58
CA ALA A 112 -23.89 11.92 11.42
C ALA A 112 -24.41 11.29 12.73
N ALA A 113 -23.55 10.59 13.47
CA ALA A 113 -23.89 10.01 14.76
C ALA A 113 -24.25 11.08 15.80
N LEU A 114 -23.42 12.12 15.95
CA LEU A 114 -23.68 13.24 16.87
C LEU A 114 -24.98 13.99 16.51
N ARG A 115 -25.26 14.16 15.22
CA ARG A 115 -26.52 14.77 14.76
C ARG A 115 -27.74 13.93 15.12
N ALA A 116 -27.65 12.61 14.98
CA ALA A 116 -28.74 11.70 15.35
C ALA A 116 -29.00 11.74 16.87
N GLU A 117 -27.95 11.76 17.68
CA GLU A 117 -28.05 11.86 19.14
C GLU A 117 -28.67 13.20 19.60
N LEU A 118 -28.24 14.32 18.99
CA LEU A 118 -28.84 15.64 19.26
C LEU A 118 -30.32 15.72 18.84
N ALA A 119 -30.70 15.06 17.75
CA ALA A 119 -32.09 14.99 17.31
C ALA A 119 -32.96 14.18 18.27
N ALA A 120 -32.44 13.08 18.82
CA ALA A 120 -33.12 12.29 19.84
C ALA A 120 -33.37 13.10 21.11
N LEU A 121 -32.39 13.86 21.59
CA LEU A 121 -32.51 14.71 22.79
C LEU A 121 -33.47 15.88 22.62
N LYS A 122 -33.72 16.35 21.38
CA LYS A 122 -34.64 17.46 21.08
C LYS A 122 -36.07 17.00 20.76
N GLY A 123 -36.30 15.70 20.60
CA GLY A 123 -37.60 15.12 20.24
C GLY A 123 -38.52 14.78 21.40
N GLU A 124 -38.07 14.92 22.65
CA GLU A 124 -38.87 14.73 23.87
C GLU A 124 -39.37 16.10 24.39
N GLY A 125 -40.33 16.70 23.69
CA GLY A 125 -40.98 17.96 24.08
C GLY A 125 -42.34 18.14 23.44
#